data_AF-A0A660P8N9-F1
#
_entry.id   AF-A0A660P8N9-F1
#
_cell.length_a   1.000
_cell.length_b   1.000
_cell.length_c   1.000
_cell.angle_alpha   90.00
_cell.angle_beta   90.00
_cell.angle_gamma   90.00
#
_symmetry.space_group_name_H-M   'P 1'
#
loop_
_entity.id
_entity.type
_entity.pdbx_description
1 polymer ?
#
loop_
_entity_poly.entity_id
_entity_poly.type
_entity_poly.pdbx_seq_one_letter_code
_entity_poly.pdbx_strand_id
1 'polypeptide(L)' 'AEIMGIALMLDRSNGLVKFDYPYKALTTVSANNWEQNECPLCKDGIGLTQRGSRKF' A
#
# COMPACT_ATOMS: atom_id res chain seq x y z
N ALA A 1 -6.83 25.04 -14.86
CA ALA A 1 -7.58 23.82 -14.50
C ALA A 1 -7.71 23.76 -12.98
N GLU A 2 -8.77 23.18 -12.46
CA GLU A 2 -9.07 23.07 -11.03
C GLU A 2 -9.25 21.60 -10.65
N ILE A 3 -8.72 21.18 -9.50
CA ILE A 3 -8.83 19.79 -9.02
C ILE A 3 -10.15 19.64 -8.25
N MET A 4 -11.02 18.76 -8.74
CA MET A 4 -12.32 18.50 -8.11
C MET A 4 -12.33 17.30 -7.14
N GLY A 5 -11.32 16.44 -7.22
CA GLY A 5 -11.20 15.29 -6.33
C GLY A 5 -10.26 14.20 -6.86
N ILE A 6 -10.06 13.18 -6.04
CA ILE A 6 -9.13 12.07 -6.29
C ILE A 6 -9.91 10.75 -6.25
N ALA A 7 -9.78 9.94 -7.30
CA ALA A 7 -10.33 8.59 -7.35
C ALA A 7 -9.19 7.57 -7.23
N LEU A 8 -9.34 6.62 -6.30
CA LEU A 8 -8.39 5.55 -6.06
C LEU A 8 -9.02 4.21 -6.46
N MET A 9 -8.27 3.36 -7.16
CA MET A 9 -8.71 1.97 -7.33
C MET A 9 -8.54 1.17 -6.04
N LEU A 10 -7.45 1.41 -5.31
CA LEU A 10 -7.08 0.66 -4.11
C LEU A 10 -6.41 1.60 -3.11
N ASP A 11 -6.97 1.66 -1.90
CA ASP A 11 -6.35 2.32 -0.76
C ASP A 11 -5.64 1.29 0.13
N ARG A 12 -4.30 1.39 0.22
CA ARG A 12 -3.46 0.53 1.07
C ARG A 12 -3.11 1.16 2.42
N SER A 13 -3.52 2.40 2.65
CA SER A 13 -3.25 3.11 3.90
C SER A 13 -4.21 2.74 5.01
N ASN A 14 -5.17 1.85 4.74
CA ASN A 14 -6.27 1.53 5.64
C ASN A 14 -7.10 2.78 6.02
N GLY A 15 -7.34 3.68 5.06
CA GLY A 15 -8.06 4.94 5.27
C GLY A 15 -7.27 6.04 5.99
N LEU A 16 -5.97 5.84 6.23
CA LEU A 16 -5.12 6.82 6.93
C LEU A 16 -4.52 7.87 5.99
N VAL A 17 -4.58 7.65 4.67
CA VAL A 17 -4.10 8.60 3.67
C VAL A 17 -4.88 9.90 3.76
N LYS A 18 -4.15 11.01 3.75
CA LYS A 18 -4.72 12.36 3.75
C LYS A 18 -4.41 13.05 2.44
N PHE A 19 -5.44 13.58 1.82
CA PHE A 19 -5.33 14.48 0.69
C PHE A 19 -6.03 15.78 1.05
N ASP A 20 -5.52 16.89 0.52
CA ASP A 20 -6.16 18.20 0.67
C ASP A 20 -7.44 18.34 -0.17
N TYR A 21 -7.82 17.26 -0.88
CA TYR A 21 -8.99 17.19 -1.75
C TYR A 21 -9.88 16.00 -1.37
N PRO A 22 -11.19 16.07 -1.67
CA PRO A 22 -12.08 14.92 -1.50
C PRO A 22 -11.57 13.72 -2.28
N TYR A 23 -11.56 12.54 -1.66
CA TYR A 23 -11.18 11.30 -2.33
C TYR A 23 -12.13 10.15 -2.05
N LYS A 24 -12.17 9.19 -2.98
CA LYS A 24 -12.89 7.92 -2.84
C LYS A 24 -12.07 6.77 -3.40
N ALA A 25 -12.03 5.66 -2.67
CA ALA A 25 -11.42 4.41 -3.12
C ALA A 25 -12.51 3.39 -3.50
N LEU A 26 -12.26 2.59 -4.54
CA LEU A 26 -13.12 1.45 -4.87
C LEU A 26 -13.00 0.33 -3.83
N THR A 27 -11.80 0.14 -3.28
CA THR A 27 -11.55 -0.81 -2.20
C THR A 27 -10.42 -0.33 -1.28
N THR A 28 -10.48 -0.73 -0.01
CA THR A 28 -9.44 -0.46 1.00
C THR A 28 -8.92 -1.78 1.52
N VAL A 29 -7.60 -1.94 1.50
CA VAL A 29 -6.90 -3.12 2.00
C VAL A 29 -5.93 -2.70 3.08
N SER A 30 -5.95 -3.40 4.21
CA SER A 30 -4.95 -3.20 5.25
C SER A 30 -3.64 -3.85 4.82
N ALA A 31 -2.62 -3.02 4.61
CA ALA A 31 -1.26 -3.45 4.34
C ALA A 31 -0.36 -2.84 5.40
N ASN A 32 0.23 -3.69 6.24
CA ASN A 32 1.19 -3.24 7.24
C ASN A 32 2.46 -2.72 6.56
N ASN A 33 2.97 -1.61 7.06
CA ASN A 33 4.27 -1.07 6.71
C ASN A 33 5.19 -1.24 7.92
N TRP A 34 6.46 -1.52 7.66
CA TRP A 34 7.47 -1.70 8.69
C TRP A 34 8.69 -0.86 8.35
N GLU A 35 9.31 -0.28 9.37
CA GLU A 35 10.70 0.17 9.25
C GLU A 35 11.61 -1.02 8.97
N GLN A 36 12.77 -0.76 8.34
CA GLN A 36 13.66 -1.83 7.90
C GLN A 36 14.09 -2.76 9.05
N ASN A 37 14.31 -2.21 10.24
CA ASN A 37 14.69 -2.96 11.45
C ASN A 37 13.52 -3.71 12.11
N GLU A 38 12.27 -3.40 11.73
CA GLU A 38 11.06 -4.03 12.28
C GLU A 38 10.42 -5.03 11.33
N CYS A 39 10.79 -5.01 10.05
CA CYS A 39 10.25 -5.89 9.03
C CYS A 39 10.51 -7.39 9.35
N PRO A 40 9.46 -8.22 9.52
CA PRO A 40 9.62 -9.64 9.81
C PRO A 40 10.42 -10.37 8.73
N LEU A 41 10.14 -10.08 7.46
CA LEU A 41 10.81 -10.73 6.32
C LEU A 41 12.30 -10.34 6.22
N CYS A 42 12.65 -9.10 6.59
CA CYS A 42 14.04 -8.68 6.64
C CYS A 42 14.80 -9.37 7.78
N LYS A 43 14.15 -9.57 8.93
CA LYS A 43 14.73 -10.31 10.07
C LYS A 43 14.99 -11.78 9.71
N ASP A 44 14.11 -12.37 8.90
CA ASP A 44 14.25 -13.74 8.43
C ASP A 44 15.34 -13.91 7.35
N GLY A 45 15.88 -12.80 6.81
CA GLY A 45 16.96 -12.83 5.81
C GLY A 45 16.58 -13.44 4.47
N ILE A 46 15.28 -13.65 4.20
CA ILE A 46 14.80 -14.30 2.98
C ILE A 46 14.78 -13.28 1.83
N GLY A 47 15.50 -13.60 0.75
CA GLY A 47 15.49 -12.79 -0.47
C GLY A 47 14.12 -12.79 -1.15
N LEU A 48 13.47 -11.62 -1.23
CA LEU A 48 12.19 -11.43 -1.93
C LEU A 48 12.39 -11.30 -3.45
N THR A 49 12.88 -12.37 -4.09
CA THR A 49 13.25 -12.36 -5.52
C THR A 49 12.11 -12.73 -6.46
N GLN A 50 11.00 -13.26 -5.93
CA GLN A 50 9.84 -13.69 -6.70
C GLN A 50 8.64 -12.75 -6.50
N ARG A 51 7.98 -12.39 -7.60
CA ARG A 51 6.68 -11.70 -7.56
C ARG A 51 5.59 -12.72 -7.28
N GLY A 52 4.79 -12.48 -6.23
CA GLY A 52 3.89 -13.48 -5.64
C GLY A 52 3.08 -14.35 -6.61
N SER A 53 2.37 -13.77 -7.58
CA SER A 53 1.44 -14.53 -8.45
C SER A 53 2.10 -15.55 -9.39
N ARG A 54 3.43 -15.59 -9.48
CA ARG A 54 4.16 -16.51 -10.36
C ARG A 54 4.75 -17.64 -9.53
N LYS A 55 4.45 -18.88 -9.92
CA LYS A 55 5.24 -20.06 -9.53
C LYS A 55 6.27 -20.32 -10.63
N PHE A 56 7.52 -20.53 -10.25
CA PHE A 56 8.58 -21.00 -11.15
C PHE A 56 8.81 -22.49 -10.90
#